data_AF-A0A2W4YM92-F1
#
_entry.id   AF-A0A2W4YM92-F1
#
_cell.length_a   1.000
_cell.length_b   1.000
_cell.length_c   1.000
_cell.angle_alpha   90.00
_cell.angle_beta   90.00
_cell.angle_gamma   90.00
#
_symmetry.space_group_name_H-M   'P 1'
#
loop_
_entity.id
_entity.type
_entity.pdbx_description
1 polymer ?
#
loop_
_entity_poly.entity_id
_entity_poly.type
_entity_poly.pdbx_seq_one_letter_code
_entity_poly.pdbx_strand_id
1 'polypeptide(L)'
;MPSPDPSRKREGSSGRPGQRDLTAGPVASTLLAFALPTLGSNVLQSLNGTINAIWVGRFLGEDALAATSNAHTLMFLMFGAVFGFGMAATILDGQSFGRRDLEGARRAFGSAIGLVLIASVVVATLG
;
A
#
# COMPACT_ATOMS: atom_id res chain seq x y z
N MET A 1 4.98 57.21 -18.99
CA MET A 1 5.33 55.77 -18.89
C MET A 1 5.85 55.52 -17.48
N PRO A 2 5.12 54.80 -16.62
CA PRO A 2 5.60 54.47 -15.27
C PRO A 2 6.61 53.31 -15.35
N SER A 3 7.69 53.42 -14.59
CA SER A 3 8.76 52.44 -14.48
C SER A 3 8.28 51.13 -13.82
N PRO A 4 8.81 49.94 -14.22
CA PRO A 4 8.48 48.69 -13.56
C PRO A 4 9.13 48.62 -12.17
N ASP A 5 8.31 48.38 -11.15
CA ASP A 5 8.70 48.17 -9.76
C ASP A 5 9.53 46.87 -9.60
N PRO A 6 10.79 46.94 -9.11
CA PRO A 6 11.66 45.79 -8.94
C PRO A 6 11.33 44.90 -7.71
N SER A 7 10.31 45.21 -6.91
CA SER A 7 10.04 44.54 -5.64
C SER A 7 9.22 43.23 -5.73
N ARG A 8 8.70 42.84 -6.90
CA ARG A 8 7.67 41.79 -7.01
C ARG A 8 8.14 40.33 -7.17
N LYS A 9 9.37 39.98 -6.81
CA LYS A 9 9.96 38.69 -7.24
C LYS A 9 10.57 37.79 -6.16
N ARG A 10 10.12 37.88 -4.90
CA ARG A 10 10.59 36.97 -3.84
C ARG A 10 9.48 36.52 -2.90
N GLU A 11 8.45 35.88 -3.45
CA GLU A 11 7.50 35.10 -2.66
C GLU A 11 7.29 33.75 -3.33
N GLY A 12 7.73 32.68 -2.68
CA GLY A 12 7.38 31.32 -3.07
C GLY A 12 8.50 30.29 -2.97
N SER A 13 8.95 29.96 -1.76
CA SER A 13 9.40 28.58 -1.43
C SER A 13 9.55 28.36 0.08
N SER A 14 8.49 28.58 0.85
CA SER A 14 8.41 28.07 2.23
C SER A 14 7.97 26.60 2.25
N GLY A 15 8.84 25.70 1.78
CA GLY A 15 8.71 24.27 2.01
C GLY A 15 9.06 23.93 3.47
N ARG A 16 8.20 23.18 4.16
CA ARG A 16 8.41 22.74 5.55
C ARG A 16 9.69 21.89 5.66
N PRO A 17 10.58 22.14 6.65
CA PRO A 17 11.78 21.34 6.84
C PRO A 17 11.35 19.93 7.29
N GLY A 18 11.50 18.94 6.41
CA GLY A 18 11.15 17.53 6.66
C GLY A 18 10.38 16.85 5.52
N GLN A 19 9.82 17.60 4.58
CA GLN A 19 9.16 17.01 3.41
C GLN A 19 10.23 16.64 2.36
N ARG A 20 10.76 15.41 2.44
CA ARG A 20 11.56 14.84 1.36
C ARG A 20 10.66 14.74 0.14
N ASP A 21 10.85 15.64 -0.82
CA ASP A 21 10.17 15.57 -2.11
C ASP A 21 10.67 14.32 -2.85
N LEU A 22 9.87 13.26 -2.80
CA LEU A 22 10.18 11.95 -3.39
C LEU A 22 10.24 12.00 -4.93
N THR A 23 9.91 13.16 -5.52
CA THR A 23 10.01 13.44 -6.95
C THR A 23 11.25 14.25 -7.33
N ALA A 24 11.96 14.81 -6.34
CA ALA A 24 13.17 15.61 -6.54
C ALA A 24 14.38 14.93 -5.87
N GLY A 25 14.96 13.95 -6.56
CA GLY A 25 16.16 13.24 -6.13
C GLY A 25 16.51 12.08 -7.07
N PRO A 26 17.67 11.41 -6.88
CA PRO A 26 18.01 10.23 -7.66
C PRO A 26 16.99 9.11 -7.37
N VAL A 27 16.11 8.85 -8.33
CA VAL A 27 15.00 7.88 -8.27
C VAL A 27 15.41 6.54 -7.65
N ALA A 28 16.62 6.07 -7.98
CA ALA A 28 17.16 4.82 -7.48
C ALA A 28 17.31 4.76 -5.95
N SER A 29 17.80 5.82 -5.30
CA SER A 29 18.01 5.81 -3.85
C SER A 29 16.70 5.90 -3.08
N THR A 30 15.73 6.66 -3.61
CA THR A 30 14.38 6.73 -3.05
C THR A 30 13.65 5.40 -3.17
N LEU A 31 13.68 4.76 -4.35
CA LEU A 31 13.10 3.44 -4.54
C LEU A 31 13.74 2.40 -3.63
N LEU A 32 15.07 2.40 -3.48
CA LEU A 32 15.77 1.49 -2.56
C LEU A 32 15.37 1.72 -1.10
N ALA A 33 15.21 2.98 -0.68
CA ALA A 33 14.78 3.32 0.68
C ALA A 33 13.35 2.85 1.00
N PHE A 34 12.46 2.75 0.00
CA PHE A 34 11.12 2.15 0.17
C PHE A 34 11.10 0.63 -0.01
N ALA A 35 11.91 0.11 -0.93
CA ALA A 35 11.96 -1.31 -1.25
C ALA A 35 12.58 -2.12 -0.11
N LEU A 36 13.67 -1.64 0.52
CA LEU A 36 14.34 -2.33 1.63
C LEU A 36 13.40 -2.69 2.80
N PRO A 37 12.65 -1.75 3.39
CA PRO A 37 11.72 -2.09 4.47
C PRO A 37 10.58 -3.00 3.98
N THR A 38 10.09 -2.81 2.75
CA THR A 38 9.04 -3.66 2.16
C THR A 38 9.52 -5.10 2.00
N LEU A 39 10.73 -5.30 1.46
CA LEU A 39 11.37 -6.61 1.32
C LEU A 39 11.61 -7.24 2.70
N GLY A 40 12.10 -6.47 3.67
CA GLY A 40 12.26 -6.92 5.05
C GLY A 40 10.94 -7.42 5.64
N SER A 41 9.84 -6.68 5.43
CA SER A 41 8.50 -7.10 5.86
C SER A 41 8.05 -8.40 5.20
N ASN A 42 8.29 -8.57 3.90
CA ASN A 42 7.95 -9.81 3.18
C ASN A 42 8.76 -11.01 3.67
N VAL A 43 10.05 -10.81 3.98
CA VAL A 43 10.91 -11.86 4.56
C VAL A 43 10.41 -12.26 5.94
N LEU A 44 10.14 -11.28 6.82
CA LEU A 44 9.60 -11.55 8.16
C LEU A 44 8.26 -12.27 8.11
N GLN A 45 7.38 -11.89 7.17
CA GLN A 45 6.11 -12.58 6.94
C GLN A 45 6.32 -14.03 6.50
N SER A 46 7.23 -14.29 5.55
CA SER A 46 7.56 -15.63 5.07
C SER A 46 8.18 -16.52 6.17
N LEU A 47 9.03 -15.93 7.00
CA LEU A 47 9.60 -16.61 8.17
C LEU A 47 8.53 -16.96 9.20
N ASN A 48 7.58 -16.06 9.47
CA ASN A 48 6.47 -16.33 10.38
C ASN A 48 5.62 -17.52 9.87
N GLY A 49 5.27 -17.52 8.58
CA GLY A 49 4.56 -18.64 7.95
C GLY A 49 5.32 -19.97 8.08
N THR A 50 6.63 -19.94 7.83
CA THR A 50 7.51 -21.12 7.97
C THR A 50 7.55 -21.64 9.41
N ILE A 51 7.71 -20.74 10.39
CA ILE A 51 7.73 -21.09 11.81
C ILE A 51 6.40 -21.72 12.23
N ASN A 52 5.27 -21.16 11.81
CA ASN A 52 3.95 -21.74 12.10
C ASN A 52 3.79 -23.13 11.46
N ALA A 53 4.26 -23.32 10.22
CA ALA A 53 4.22 -24.62 9.56
C ALA A 53 5.08 -25.66 10.30
N ILE A 54 6.29 -25.29 10.76
CA ILE A 54 7.14 -26.18 11.56
C ILE A 54 6.45 -26.51 12.88
N TRP A 55 5.86 -25.52 13.55
CA TRP A 55 5.18 -25.71 14.83
C TRP A 55 3.97 -26.64 14.68
N VAL A 56 3.09 -26.38 13.72
CA VAL A 56 1.93 -27.25 13.43
C VAL A 56 2.37 -28.66 13.03
N GLY A 57 3.33 -28.78 12.11
CA GLY A 57 3.83 -30.09 11.68
C GLY A 57 4.49 -30.89 12.81
N ARG A 58 5.21 -30.22 13.73
CA ARG A 58 5.92 -30.87 14.84
C ARG A 58 5.02 -31.21 16.02
N PHE A 59 4.05 -30.35 16.36
CA PHE A 59 3.21 -30.50 17.55
C PHE A 59 1.85 -31.15 17.25
N LEU A 60 1.26 -30.90 16.07
CA LEU A 60 -0.05 -31.42 15.68
C LEU A 60 0.05 -32.54 14.62
N GLY A 61 1.21 -32.70 13.96
CA GLY A 61 1.48 -33.77 13.01
C GLY A 61 1.26 -33.38 11.54
N GLU A 62 1.48 -34.34 10.64
CA GLU A 62 1.46 -34.14 9.20
C GLU A 62 0.06 -33.82 8.64
N ASP A 63 -0.98 -34.45 9.17
CA ASP A 63 -2.37 -34.21 8.75
C ASP A 63 -2.80 -32.76 9.02
N ALA A 64 -2.40 -32.22 10.18
CA ALA A 64 -2.69 -30.83 10.54
C ALA A 64 -1.92 -29.82 9.67
N LEU A 65 -0.69 -30.16 9.28
CA LEU A 65 0.11 -29.36 8.35
C LEU A 65 -0.53 -29.34 6.95
N ALA A 66 -0.97 -30.50 6.44
CA ALA A 66 -1.65 -30.61 5.16
C ALA A 66 -2.98 -29.84 5.16
N ALA A 67 -3.77 -29.95 6.22
CA ALA A 67 -5.01 -29.19 6.39
C ALA A 67 -4.75 -27.68 6.38
N THR A 68 -3.71 -27.21 7.08
CA THR A 68 -3.32 -25.79 7.11
C THR A 68 -2.89 -25.29 5.73
N SER A 69 -2.13 -26.09 4.97
CA SER A 69 -1.74 -25.75 3.60
C SER A 69 -2.95 -25.59 2.68
N ASN A 70 -3.90 -26.53 2.73
CA ASN A 70 -5.13 -26.47 1.95
C ASN A 70 -6.00 -25.26 2.34
N ALA A 71 -6.13 -24.99 3.64
CA ALA A 71 -6.84 -23.82 4.13
C ALA A 71 -6.18 -22.51 3.66
N HIS A 72 -4.84 -22.47 3.64
CA HIS A 72 -4.10 -21.32 3.13
C HIS A 72 -4.34 -21.08 1.64
N THR A 73 -4.42 -22.14 0.81
CA THR A 73 -4.80 -22.02 -0.61
C THR A 73 -6.21 -21.44 -0.79
N LEU A 74 -7.18 -21.90 0.02
CA LEU A 74 -8.53 -21.36 -0.03
C LEU A 74 -8.59 -19.90 0.42
N MET A 75 -7.92 -19.55 1.53
CA MET A 75 -7.78 -18.17 2.02
C MET A 75 -7.14 -17.29 0.95
N PHE A 76 -6.09 -17.75 0.28
CA PHE A 76 -5.43 -17.01 -0.79
C PHE A 76 -6.40 -16.71 -1.94
N LEU A 77 -7.22 -17.68 -2.36
CA LEU A 77 -8.21 -17.47 -3.40
C LEU A 77 -9.28 -16.44 -2.98
N MET A 78 -9.78 -16.53 -1.75
CA MET A 78 -10.77 -15.59 -1.21
C MET A 78 -10.20 -14.16 -1.13
N PHE A 79 -8.97 -14.00 -0.64
CA PHE A 79 -8.33 -12.69 -0.55
C PHE A 79 -7.78 -12.19 -1.89
N GLY A 80 -7.67 -13.03 -2.92
CA GLY A 80 -7.10 -12.66 -4.22
C GLY A 80 -7.82 -11.47 -4.87
N ALA A 81 -9.15 -11.46 -4.85
CA ALA A 81 -9.94 -10.35 -5.38
C ALA A 81 -9.74 -9.06 -4.54
N VAL A 82 -9.65 -9.19 -3.22
CA VAL A 82 -9.41 -8.07 -2.29
C VAL A 82 -8.03 -7.46 -2.52
N PHE A 83 -7.00 -8.30 -2.63
CA PHE A 83 -5.64 -7.86 -2.97
C PHE A 83 -5.59 -7.20 -4.35
N GLY A 84 -6.28 -7.74 -5.34
CA GLY A 84 -6.35 -7.15 -6.69
C GLY A 84 -6.97 -5.75 -6.68
N PHE A 85 -8.12 -5.59 -6.03
CA PHE A 85 -8.76 -4.27 -5.91
C PHE A 85 -7.92 -3.29 -5.08
N GLY A 86 -7.35 -3.75 -3.96
CA GLY A 86 -6.49 -2.94 -3.10
C GLY A 86 -5.22 -2.46 -3.83
N MET A 87 -4.59 -3.33 -4.62
CA MET A 87 -3.45 -2.95 -5.47
C MET A 87 -3.87 -1.91 -6.52
N ALA A 88 -5.00 -2.11 -7.21
CA ALA A 88 -5.49 -1.15 -8.20
C ALA A 88 -5.76 0.23 -7.60
N ALA A 89 -6.40 0.29 -6.42
CA ALA A 89 -6.61 1.54 -5.68
C ALA A 89 -5.29 2.20 -5.28
N THR A 90 -4.35 1.44 -4.71
CA THR A 90 -3.03 1.94 -4.30
C THR A 90 -2.24 2.53 -5.48
N ILE A 91 -2.32 1.91 -6.66
CA ILE A 91 -1.69 2.41 -7.89
C ILE A 91 -2.35 3.73 -8.32
N LEU A 92 -3.68 3.80 -8.35
CA LEU A 92 -4.43 5.00 -8.72
C LEU A 92 -4.16 6.17 -7.77
N ASP A 93 -4.08 5.89 -6.47
CA ASP A 93 -3.72 6.89 -5.46
C ASP A 93 -2.29 7.38 -5.65
N GLY A 94 -1.33 6.47 -5.88
CA GLY A 94 0.06 6.81 -6.18
C GLY A 94 0.21 7.69 -7.42
N GLN A 95 -0.53 7.38 -8.49
CA GLN A 95 -0.56 8.19 -9.71
C GLN A 95 -1.19 9.57 -9.48
N SER A 96 -2.29 9.64 -8.73
CA SER A 96 -2.98 10.90 -8.41
C SER A 96 -2.11 11.81 -7.54
N PHE A 97 -1.41 11.23 -6.56
CA PHE A 97 -0.46 11.95 -5.71
C PHE A 97 0.73 12.47 -6.51
N GLY A 98 1.27 11.64 -7.43
CA GLY A 98 2.34 12.05 -8.36
C GLY A 98 1.94 13.21 -9.28
N ARG A 99 0.66 13.30 -9.66
CA ARG A 99 0.09 14.41 -10.44
C ARG A 99 -0.23 15.68 -9.63
N ARG A 100 0.02 15.69 -8.32
CA ARG A 100 -0.39 16.77 -7.37
C ARG A 100 -1.90 17.03 -7.35
N ASP A 101 -2.71 16.07 -7.78
CA ASP A 101 -4.17 16.16 -7.83
C ASP A 101 -4.79 15.57 -6.56
N LEU A 102 -4.74 16.36 -5.48
CA LEU A 102 -5.20 15.95 -4.15
C LEU A 102 -6.71 15.72 -4.10
N GLU A 103 -7.50 16.42 -4.93
CA GLU A 103 -8.94 16.18 -5.03
C GLU A 103 -9.26 14.87 -5.74
N GLY A 104 -8.55 14.55 -6.83
CA GLY A 104 -8.65 13.26 -7.52
C GLY A 104 -8.28 12.10 -6.59
N ALA A 105 -7.18 12.24 -5.84
CA ALA A 105 -6.76 11.25 -4.85
C ALA A 105 -7.84 11.02 -3.77
N ARG A 106 -8.44 12.09 -3.24
CA ARG A 106 -9.47 11.98 -2.19
C ARG A 106 -10.74 11.28 -2.68
N ARG A 107 -11.14 11.49 -3.95
CA ARG A 107 -12.28 10.82 -4.57
C ARG A 107 -11.98 9.33 -4.85
N ALA A 108 -10.79 9.02 -5.35
CA ALA A 108 -10.36 7.65 -5.60
C ALA A 108 -10.30 6.84 -4.28
N PHE A 109 -9.65 7.40 -3.26
CA PHE A 109 -9.56 6.81 -1.93
C PHE A 109 -10.94 6.61 -1.30
N GLY A 110 -11.82 7.61 -1.38
CA GLY A 110 -13.20 7.52 -0.88
C GLY A 110 -14.02 6.44 -1.60
N SER A 111 -13.85 6.31 -2.92
CA SER A 111 -14.52 5.27 -3.71
C SER A 111 -13.99 3.87 -3.37
N ALA A 112 -12.68 3.73 -3.17
CA ALA A 112 -12.05 2.48 -2.76
C ALA A 112 -12.55 2.04 -1.37
N ILE A 113 -12.58 2.94 -0.39
CA ILE A 113 -13.14 2.67 0.94
C ILE A 113 -14.62 2.30 0.85
N GLY A 114 -15.41 3.07 0.08
CA GLY A 114 -16.83 2.80 -0.10
C GLY A 114 -17.09 1.40 -0.66
N LEU A 115 -16.33 1.00 -1.69
CA LEU A 115 -16.46 -0.33 -2.29
C LEU A 115 -16.05 -1.43 -1.31
N VAL A 116 -14.97 -1.25 -0.56
CA VAL A 116 -14.51 -2.20 0.46
C VAL A 116 -15.54 -2.33 1.59
N LEU A 117 -16.14 -1.23 2.06
CA LEU A 117 -17.18 -1.26 3.08
C LEU A 117 -18.44 -2.01 2.60
N ILE A 118 -18.89 -1.74 1.37
CA ILE A 118 -20.04 -2.45 0.78
C ILE A 118 -19.72 -3.94 0.67
N ALA A 119 -18.55 -4.29 0.13
CA ALA A 119 -18.12 -5.68 0.02
C ALA A 119 -18.04 -6.36 1.39
N SER A 120 -17.53 -5.65 2.41
CA SER A 120 -17.43 -6.16 3.77
C SER A 120 -18.80 -6.43 4.39
N VAL A 121 -19.78 -5.53 4.20
CA VAL A 121 -21.17 -5.73 4.67
C VAL A 121 -21.84 -6.90 3.96
N VAL A 122 -21.66 -7.02 2.64
CA VAL A 122 -22.19 -8.14 1.86
C VAL A 122 -21.62 -9.47 2.34
N VAL A 123 -20.30 -9.55 2.54
CA VAL A 123 -19.65 -10.75 3.07
C VAL A 123 -20.11 -11.05 4.50
N ALA A 124 -20.20 -10.04 5.37
CA ALA A 124 -20.63 -10.23 6.76
C ALA A 124 -22.11 -10.63 6.92
N THR A 125 -22.95 -10.40 5.91
CA THR A 125 -24.38 -10.76 5.94
C THR A 125 -24.68 -12.06 5.20
N LEU A 126 -23.90 -12.41 4.18
CA LEU A 126 -24.06 -13.65 3.40
C LEU A 126 -23.19 -14.81 3.87
N GLY A 127 -22.07 -14.52 4.55
CA GLY A 127 -21.15 -15.50 5.13
C GLY A 127 -21.48 -15.83 6.57
#